data_AF-A0A5P9WEY1-F1
#
_entry.id   AF-A0A5P9WEY1-F1
#
_cell.length_a   1.000
_cell.length_b   1.000
_cell.length_c   1.000
_cell.angle_alpha   90.00
_cell.angle_beta   90.00
_cell.angle_gamma   90.00
#
_symmetry.space_group_name_H-M   'P 1'
#
loop_
_entity.id
_entity.type
_entity.pdbx_description
1 polymer ?
#
loop_
_entity_poly.entity_id
_entity_poly.type
_entity_poly.pdbx_seq_one_letter_code
_entity_poly.pdbx_strand_id
1 'polypeptide(L)'
;MRLNPAKPQLKARTRKGGPVSRRAIAPPRRYAVTPHPPRSSQPTTAEADAWADVLVRWCLLHAVVLTPTGQRLVQDRPDGPVRILASPADVLALAATIQQRTCSTRPESR
;
A
#
# COMPACT_ATOMS: atom_id res chain seq x y z
N MET A 1 61.37 -7.63 -60.48
CA MET A 1 62.60 -7.87 -59.71
C MET A 1 62.74 -6.76 -58.67
N ARG A 2 62.62 -7.08 -57.36
CA ARG A 2 63.04 -6.31 -56.15
C ARG A 2 62.45 -4.89 -55.94
N LEU A 3 62.30 -4.31 -54.75
CA LEU A 3 62.05 -4.69 -53.35
C LEU A 3 61.73 -3.33 -52.64
N ASN A 4 60.70 -3.32 -51.78
CA ASN A 4 60.38 -2.36 -50.71
C ASN A 4 59.86 -0.94 -51.03
N PRO A 5 58.83 -0.51 -50.26
CA PRO A 5 58.95 0.74 -49.53
C PRO A 5 58.76 0.57 -48.02
N ALA A 6 59.33 1.53 -47.30
CA ALA A 6 59.48 1.63 -45.86
C ALA A 6 58.16 1.66 -45.05
N LYS A 7 58.19 1.06 -43.86
CA LYS A 7 57.37 1.45 -42.68
C LYS A 7 58.14 2.58 -41.96
N PRO A 8 57.55 3.51 -41.18
CA PRO A 8 56.47 3.30 -40.19
C PRO A 8 55.44 4.48 -40.15
N GLN A 9 54.26 4.40 -39.54
CA GLN A 9 54.01 4.52 -38.10
C GLN A 9 52.50 4.31 -37.89
N LEU A 10 52.12 3.20 -37.29
CA LEU A 10 50.72 2.95 -36.91
C LEU A 10 50.44 3.76 -35.64
N LYS A 11 49.83 4.95 -35.79
CA LYS A 11 49.28 5.69 -34.66
C LYS A 11 48.33 4.77 -33.88
N ALA A 12 48.68 4.56 -32.61
CA ALA A 12 47.86 3.85 -31.65
C ALA A 12 46.43 4.40 -31.68
N ARG A 13 45.47 3.59 -32.15
CA ARG A 13 44.05 3.89 -32.03
C ARG A 13 43.69 3.76 -30.56
N THR A 14 43.64 4.90 -29.87
CA THR A 14 43.07 5.06 -28.54
C THR A 14 41.66 4.48 -28.57
N ARG A 15 41.47 3.32 -27.93
CA ARG A 15 40.13 2.79 -27.64
C ARG A 15 39.49 3.77 -26.65
N LYS A 16 38.72 4.73 -27.17
CA LYS A 16 37.75 5.46 -26.34
C LYS A 16 36.74 4.41 -25.86
N GLY A 17 36.86 4.00 -24.60
CA GLY A 17 35.79 3.32 -23.90
C GLY A 17 34.58 4.23 -23.93
N GLY A 18 33.62 3.91 -24.80
CA GLY A 18 32.32 4.55 -24.79
C GLY A 18 31.65 4.27 -23.45
N PRO A 19 30.93 5.24 -22.86
CA PRO A 19 30.18 4.97 -21.65
C PRO A 19 29.15 3.90 -22.01
N VAL A 20 29.23 2.76 -21.33
CA VAL A 20 28.13 1.81 -21.27
C VAL A 20 26.94 2.61 -20.76
N SER A 21 25.96 2.89 -21.63
CA SER A 21 24.64 3.35 -21.20
C SER A 21 24.06 2.25 -20.35
N ARG A 22 24.44 2.24 -19.06
CA ARG A 22 23.76 1.51 -18.01
C ARG A 22 22.34 2.07 -18.06
N ARG A 23 21.42 1.31 -18.66
CA ARG A 23 19.99 1.54 -18.56
C ARG A 23 19.73 1.73 -17.07
N ALA A 24 19.55 2.97 -16.64
CA ALA A 24 19.14 3.27 -15.31
C ALA A 24 17.75 2.62 -15.21
N ILE A 25 17.69 1.50 -14.50
CA ILE A 25 16.42 1.00 -14.02
C ILE A 25 15.92 2.15 -13.16
N ALA A 26 14.92 2.88 -13.69
CA ALA A 26 14.24 3.90 -12.91
C ALA A 26 13.90 3.25 -11.56
N PRO A 27 14.18 3.91 -10.42
CA PRO A 27 13.86 3.33 -9.13
C PRO A 27 12.40 2.89 -9.19
N PRO A 28 12.07 1.67 -8.71
CA PRO A 28 10.70 1.20 -8.74
C PRO A 28 9.85 2.32 -8.15
N ARG A 29 8.83 2.73 -8.91
CA ARG A 29 7.89 3.76 -8.47
C ARG A 29 7.58 3.42 -7.02
N ARG A 30 7.97 4.33 -6.11
CA ARG A 30 7.41 4.36 -4.75
C ARG A 30 5.94 4.06 -4.95
N TYR A 31 5.43 2.99 -4.35
CA TYR A 31 4.00 2.75 -4.33
C TYR A 31 3.43 3.91 -3.53
N ALA A 32 3.21 5.03 -4.21
CA ALA A 32 2.49 6.16 -3.68
C ALA A 32 1.15 5.54 -3.32
N VAL A 33 0.92 5.36 -2.03
CA VAL A 33 -0.40 5.08 -1.48
C VAL A 33 -1.24 6.23 -2.00
N THR A 34 -1.92 6.01 -3.13
CA THR A 34 -2.83 7.00 -3.68
C THR A 34 -3.86 7.19 -2.59
N PRO A 35 -3.97 8.39 -2.01
CA PRO A 35 -4.99 8.67 -1.03
C PRO A 35 -6.31 8.27 -1.67
N HIS A 36 -7.02 7.33 -1.04
CA HIS A 36 -8.32 6.93 -1.58
C HIS A 36 -9.18 8.20 -1.65
N PRO A 37 -9.76 8.53 -2.81
CA PRO A 37 -10.59 9.70 -2.94
C PRO A 37 -11.66 9.70 -1.84
N PRO A 38 -11.95 10.85 -1.20
CA PRO A 38 -13.02 10.91 -0.23
C PRO A 38 -14.31 10.38 -0.88
N ARG A 39 -14.96 9.44 -0.19
CA ARG A 39 -16.21 8.83 -0.68
C ARG A 39 -17.24 9.92 -0.97
N SER A 40 -17.91 9.82 -2.11
CA SER A 40 -19.00 10.73 -2.49
C SER A 40 -20.34 10.34 -1.87
N SER A 41 -20.51 9.07 -1.51
CA SER A 41 -21.74 8.54 -0.90
C SER A 41 -21.76 8.74 0.62
N GLN A 42 -22.95 8.99 1.14
CA GLN A 42 -23.26 8.92 2.57
C GLN A 42 -23.10 7.46 3.07
N PRO A 43 -22.59 7.25 4.29
CA PRO A 43 -22.52 5.92 4.89
C PRO A 43 -23.94 5.43 5.17
N THR A 44 -24.22 4.18 4.79
CA THR A 44 -25.53 3.58 5.05
C THR A 44 -25.48 2.60 6.21
N THR A 45 -26.61 2.36 6.86
CA THR A 45 -26.71 1.37 7.93
C THR A 45 -26.31 -0.02 7.44
N ALA A 46 -26.79 -0.42 6.26
CA ALA A 46 -26.49 -1.71 5.64
C ALA A 46 -24.99 -1.90 5.34
N GLU A 47 -24.32 -0.84 4.85
CA GLU A 47 -22.87 -0.87 4.65
C GLU A 47 -22.13 -1.05 5.98
N ALA A 48 -22.56 -0.35 7.02
CA ALA A 48 -21.94 -0.49 8.34
C ALA A 48 -22.20 -1.87 8.98
N ASP A 49 -23.34 -2.52 8.71
CA ASP A 49 -23.58 -3.90 9.13
C ASP A 49 -22.66 -4.88 8.37
N ALA A 50 -22.52 -4.71 7.06
CA ALA A 50 -21.61 -5.52 6.26
C ALA A 50 -20.15 -5.40 6.77
N TRP A 51 -19.71 -4.18 7.12
CA TRP A 51 -18.39 -3.99 7.71
C TRP A 51 -18.28 -4.59 9.11
N ALA A 52 -19.31 -4.51 9.95
CA ALA A 52 -19.30 -5.16 11.26
C ALA A 52 -19.09 -6.67 11.14
N ASP A 53 -19.81 -7.33 10.22
CA ASP A 53 -19.68 -8.77 9.95
C ASP A 53 -18.26 -9.12 9.49
N VAL A 54 -17.69 -8.35 8.55
CA VAL A 54 -16.32 -8.57 8.07
C VAL A 54 -15.31 -8.43 9.21
N LEU A 55 -15.44 -7.39 10.04
CA LEU A 55 -14.49 -7.13 11.11
C LEU A 55 -14.49 -8.22 12.18
N VAL A 56 -15.66 -8.74 12.55
CA VAL A 56 -15.77 -9.88 13.50
C VAL A 56 -15.27 -11.16 12.85
N ARG A 57 -15.67 -11.45 11.61
CA ARG A 57 -15.27 -12.68 10.90
C ARG A 57 -13.77 -12.77 10.68
N TRP A 58 -13.09 -11.64 10.50
CA TRP A 58 -11.64 -11.58 10.32
C TRP A 58 -10.87 -11.43 11.65
N CYS A 59 -11.56 -11.55 12.79
CA CYS A 59 -11.00 -11.36 14.13
C CYS A 59 -10.29 -10.01 14.33
N LEU A 60 -10.69 -8.99 13.55
CA LEU A 60 -10.23 -7.61 13.72
C LEU A 60 -10.97 -6.92 14.86
N LEU A 61 -12.18 -7.39 15.14
CA LEU A 61 -12.95 -7.12 16.34
C LEU A 61 -13.35 -8.45 16.98
N HIS A 62 -13.45 -8.45 18.31
CA HIS A 62 -13.96 -9.60 19.05
C HIS A 62 -15.47 -9.72 18.91
N ALA A 63 -16.18 -8.60 19.06
CA ALA A 63 -17.64 -8.57 18.97
C ALA A 63 -18.15 -7.22 18.49
N VAL A 64 -19.25 -7.27 17.75
CA VAL A 64 -20.07 -6.09 17.41
C VAL A 64 -21.54 -6.46 17.63
N VAL A 65 -22.27 -5.64 18.39
CA VAL A 65 -23.68 -5.87 18.69
C VAL A 65 -24.48 -4.62 18.39
N LEU A 66 -25.52 -4.75 17.55
CA LEU A 66 -26.47 -3.67 17.28
C LEU A 66 -27.47 -3.58 18.44
N THR A 67 -27.60 -2.41 19.04
CA THR A 67 -28.58 -2.14 20.08
C THR A 67 -29.94 -1.79 19.47
N PRO A 68 -31.05 -1.93 20.22
CA PRO A 68 -32.36 -1.48 19.77
C PRO A 68 -32.43 0.01 19.44
N THR A 69 -31.53 0.81 20.02
CA THR A 69 -31.41 2.25 19.76
C THR A 69 -30.67 2.58 18.46
N GLY A 70 -30.21 1.57 17.70
CA GLY A 70 -29.46 1.74 16.46
C GLY A 70 -27.98 2.04 16.64
N GLN A 71 -27.48 1.98 17.88
CA GLN A 71 -26.06 2.13 18.20
C GLN A 71 -25.36 0.77 18.09
N ARG A 72 -24.06 0.77 17.84
CA ARG A 72 -23.27 -0.46 17.84
C ARG A 72 -22.31 -0.50 19.01
N LEU A 73 -22.41 -1.54 19.82
CA LEU A 73 -21.43 -1.87 20.84
C LEU A 73 -20.30 -2.66 20.18
N VAL A 74 -19.07 -2.15 20.30
CA VAL A 74 -17.89 -2.73 19.68
C VAL A 74 -16.88 -3.11 20.74
N GLN A 75 -16.32 -4.31 20.60
CA GLN A 75 -15.27 -4.82 21.46
C GLN A 75 -14.10 -5.33 20.61
N ASP A 76 -12.90 -4.79 20.84
CA ASP A 76 -11.70 -5.16 20.06
C ASP A 76 -11.05 -6.45 20.58
N ARG A 77 -11.19 -6.75 21.88
CA ARG A 77 -10.59 -7.91 22.56
C ARG A 77 -11.60 -8.50 23.56
N PRO A 78 -11.56 -9.81 23.85
CA PRO A 78 -12.53 -10.48 24.73
C PRO A 78 -12.72 -9.81 26.10
N ASP A 79 -11.64 -9.35 26.73
CA ASP A 79 -11.69 -8.66 28.03
C ASP A 79 -11.46 -7.14 27.90
N GLY A 80 -11.62 -6.62 26.67
CA GLY A 80 -11.40 -5.21 26.36
C GLY A 80 -12.62 -4.34 26.66
N PRO A 81 -12.42 -3.01 26.78
CA PRO A 81 -13.52 -2.08 26.95
C PRO A 81 -14.45 -2.10 25.74
N VAL A 82 -15.76 -2.04 26.01
CA VAL A 82 -16.79 -1.88 24.98
C VAL A 82 -16.92 -0.40 24.63
N ARG A 83 -16.87 -0.09 23.33
CA ARG A 83 -17.08 1.25 22.79
C ARG A 83 -18.44 1.34 22.11
N ILE A 84 -19.08 2.49 22.23
CA ILE A 84 -20.36 2.76 21.57
C ILE A 84 -20.08 3.55 20.30
N LEU A 85 -20.55 3.05 19.16
CA LEU A 85 -20.55 3.75 17.87
C LEU A 85 -21.99 4.16 17.57
N ALA A 86 -22.24 5.46 17.52
CA ALA A 86 -23.59 6.00 17.41
C ALA A 86 -24.09 6.09 15.97
N SER A 87 -23.19 6.00 14.98
CA SER A 87 -23.53 6.18 13.58
C SER A 87 -22.87 5.15 12.66
N PRO A 88 -23.43 4.92 11.45
CA PRO A 88 -22.75 4.15 10.41
C PRO A 88 -21.37 4.73 10.06
N ALA A 89 -21.22 6.06 10.08
CA ALA A 89 -19.95 6.73 9.79
C ALA A 89 -18.83 6.31 10.75
N ASP A 90 -19.16 6.10 12.03
CA ASP A 90 -18.19 5.70 13.05
C ASP A 90 -17.64 4.29 12.80
N VAL A 91 -18.48 3.38 12.30
CA VAL A 91 -18.06 2.02 11.92
C VAL A 91 -17.09 2.06 10.74
N LEU A 92 -17.39 2.87 9.72
CA LEU A 92 -16.51 3.04 8.57
C LEU A 92 -15.18 3.69 8.97
N ALA A 93 -15.22 4.68 9.86
CA ALA A 93 -14.01 5.31 10.39
C ALA A 93 -13.13 4.31 11.17
N LEU A 94 -13.76 3.42 11.95
CA LEU A 94 -13.06 2.34 12.64
C LEU A 94 -12.43 1.35 11.64
N ALA A 95 -13.19 0.90 10.65
CA ALA A 95 -12.70 0.01 9.59
C ALA A 95 -11.50 0.60 8.85
N ALA A 96 -11.60 1.87 8.44
CA ALA A 96 -10.51 2.60 7.79
C ALA A 96 -9.27 2.71 8.69
N THR A 97 -9.45 2.97 9.99
CA THR A 97 -8.36 3.03 10.97
C THR A 97 -7.65 1.68 11.10
N ILE A 98 -8.41 0.58 11.18
CA ILE A 98 -7.86 -0.78 11.24
C ILE A 98 -7.11 -1.10 9.94
N GLN A 99 -7.72 -0.82 8.78
CA GLN A 99 -7.08 -1.01 7.48
C GLN A 99 -5.77 -0.22 7.36
N GLN A 100 -5.76 1.05 7.75
CA GLN A 100 -4.56 1.88 7.73
C GLN A 100 -3.45 1.28 8.60
N ARG A 101 -3.78 0.78 9.80
CA ARG A 101 -2.80 0.11 10.67
C ARG A 101 -2.26 -1.16 10.03
N THR A 102 -3.12 -2.03 9.48
CA THR A 102 -2.71 -3.27 8.82
C THR A 102 -1.88 -3.03 7.57
N CYS A 103 -2.23 -2.03 6.76
CA CYS A 103 -1.45 -1.66 5.58
C CYS A 103 -0.11 -0.99 5.95
N SER A 104 -0.05 -0.22 7.04
CA SER A 104 1.18 0.47 7.47
C SER A 104 2.19 -0.46 8.15
N THR A 105 1.75 -1.56 8.77
CA THR A 105 2.63 -2.52 9.47
C THR A 105 3.16 -3.63 8.56
N ARG A 106 2.68 -3.74 7.31
CA ARG A 106 3.22 -4.69 6.34
C ARG A 106 4.59 -4.19 5.88
N PRO A 107 5.70 -4.91 6.16
CA PRO A 107 7.00 -4.54 5.63
C PRO A 107 6.92 -4.62 4.10
N GLU A 108 7.46 -3.60 3.45
CA GLU A 108 7.58 -3.49 2.01
C GLU A 108 8.10 -4.82 1.45
N SER A 109 7.20 -5.59 0.84
CA SER A 109 7.55 -6.89 0.27
C SER A 109 8.35 -6.59 -1.00
N ARG A 110 9.66 -6.77 -0.87
CA ARG A 110 10.72 -6.61 -1.87
C ARG A 110 10.37 -7.18 -3.24
#